data_AF-A0A6G7YPF1-F1
#
_entry.id   AF-A0A6G7YPF1-F1
#
_cell.length_a   1.000
_cell.length_b   1.000
_cell.length_c   1.000
_cell.angle_alpha   90.00
_cell.angle_beta   90.00
_cell.angle_gamma   90.00
#
_symmetry.space_group_name_H-M   'P 1'
#
loop_
_entity.id
_entity.type
_entity.pdbx_description
1 polymer ?
#
loop_
_entity_poly.entity_id
_entity_poly.type
_entity_poly.pdbx_seq_one_letter_code
_entity_poly.pdbx_strand_id
1 'polypeptide(L)'
;MTMANGEMNIRWVRWAGWSGAAGLIAAPLVAMKVAPQSGVDWSAGDFLFAAALLGVIGLMLELAVRRAHDWAYPFGALIGIGTGALMILSNLAVGYIGDGSAPINLVLLAIPVVALVASICVGGKAGRLAVIMALAALAHAIAGAIGYRQDTRTGLITLVFVALWSSAAALFRKSGR
;
A
#
# COMPACT_ATOMS: atom_id res chain seq x y z
N MET A 1 24.87 -18.24 -3.85
CA MET A 1 24.73 -17.93 -2.41
C MET A 1 23.36 -18.43 -1.98
N THR A 2 23.31 -19.72 -1.67
CA THR A 2 22.13 -20.46 -1.21
C THR A 2 21.86 -20.01 0.22
N MET A 3 20.74 -19.33 0.46
CA MET A 3 20.33 -18.95 1.81
C MET A 3 20.13 -20.24 2.60
N ALA A 4 20.97 -20.46 3.60
CA ALA A 4 20.73 -21.47 4.63
C ALA A 4 19.33 -21.25 5.20
N ASN A 5 18.65 -22.35 5.51
CA ASN A 5 17.30 -22.43 6.09
C ASN A 5 17.15 -21.55 7.34
N GLY A 6 17.01 -20.24 7.16
CA GLY A 6 16.32 -19.36 8.07
C GLY A 6 14.86 -19.48 7.71
N GLU A 7 14.17 -20.49 8.28
CA GLU A 7 12.72 -20.42 8.36
C GLU A 7 12.40 -19.10 9.06
N MET A 8 12.09 -18.04 8.30
CA MET A 8 11.58 -16.82 8.89
C MET A 8 10.38 -17.26 9.72
N ASN A 9 10.52 -17.23 11.04
CA ASN A 9 9.50 -17.76 11.92
C ASN A 9 8.24 -16.94 11.69
N ILE A 10 7.31 -17.49 10.89
CA ILE A 10 6.10 -16.79 10.45
C ILE A 10 5.33 -16.30 11.69
N ARG A 11 5.43 -16.99 12.82
CA ARG A 11 4.81 -16.54 14.07
C ARG A 11 5.37 -15.20 14.53
N TRP A 12 6.68 -14.99 14.49
CA TRP A 12 7.30 -13.72 14.88
C TRP A 12 6.90 -12.57 13.96
N VAL A 13 6.92 -12.79 12.64
CA VAL A 13 6.48 -11.78 11.66
C VAL A 13 5.02 -11.40 11.87
N ARG A 14 4.16 -12.39 12.17
CA ARG A 14 2.75 -12.16 12.48
C ARG A 14 2.57 -11.36 13.76
N TRP A 15 3.25 -11.75 14.84
CA TRP A 15 3.19 -11.02 16.11
C TRP A 15 3.67 -9.58 15.95
N ALA A 16 4.80 -9.36 15.28
CA ALA A 16 5.33 -8.02 15.03
C ALA A 16 4.35 -7.18 14.18
N GLY A 17 3.84 -7.75 13.08
CA GLY A 17 2.90 -7.07 12.18
C GLY A 17 1.59 -6.68 12.87
N TRP A 18 0.93 -7.63 13.55
CA TRP A 18 -0.34 -7.35 14.23
C TRP A 18 -0.18 -6.49 15.48
N SER A 19 0.93 -6.60 16.20
CA SER A 19 1.23 -5.69 17.31
C SER A 19 1.47 -4.27 16.79
N GLY A 20 2.15 -4.12 15.66
CA GLY A 20 2.31 -2.84 14.97
C GLY A 20 0.97 -2.25 14.54
N ALA A 21 0.09 -3.05 13.93
CA ALA A 21 -1.25 -2.62 13.54
C ALA A 21 -2.09 -2.20 14.76
N ALA A 22 -2.09 -3.00 15.82
CA ALA A 22 -2.78 -2.67 17.08
C ALA A 22 -2.21 -1.39 17.71
N GLY A 23 -0.90 -1.21 17.69
CA GLY A 23 -0.22 0.00 18.15
C GLY A 23 -0.62 1.24 17.36
N LEU A 24 -0.69 1.14 16.03
CA LEU A 24 -1.14 2.23 15.16
C LEU A 24 -2.60 2.65 15.43
N ILE A 25 -3.49 1.69 15.71
CA ILE A 25 -4.89 1.95 16.08
C ILE A 25 -4.98 2.53 17.49
N ALA A 26 -4.16 2.04 18.43
CA ALA A 26 -4.15 2.51 19.81
C ALA A 26 -3.55 3.92 19.95
N ALA A 27 -2.65 4.33 19.06
CA ALA A 27 -1.99 5.63 19.11
C ALA A 27 -2.98 6.82 19.20
N PRO A 28 -3.99 6.96 18.32
CA PRO A 28 -4.98 8.03 18.46
C PRO A 28 -5.84 7.91 19.72
N LEU A 29 -6.22 6.69 20.16
CA LEU A 29 -6.95 6.51 21.44
C LEU A 29 -6.14 7.00 22.63
N VAL A 30 -4.84 6.71 22.65
CA VAL A 30 -3.93 7.16 23.71
C VAL A 30 -3.80 8.67 23.63
N ALA A 31 -3.54 9.24 22.45
CA ALA A 31 -3.41 10.68 22.26
C ALA A 31 -4.65 11.45 22.75
N MET A 32 -5.86 11.01 22.38
CA MET A 32 -7.13 11.62 22.83
C MET A 32 -7.28 11.63 24.36
N LYS A 33 -6.67 10.67 25.07
CA LYS A 33 -6.75 10.56 26.53
C LYS A 33 -5.63 11.30 27.26
N VAL A 34 -4.39 11.21 26.78
CA VAL A 34 -3.20 11.70 27.50
C VAL A 34 -2.75 13.08 27.03
N ALA A 35 -3.14 13.49 25.82
CA ALA A 35 -2.85 14.81 25.26
C ALA A 35 -4.09 15.40 24.56
N PRO A 36 -5.19 15.70 25.28
CA PRO A 36 -6.40 16.24 24.67
C PRO A 36 -6.18 17.52 23.84
N GLN A 37 -5.12 18.28 24.13
CA GLN A 37 -4.71 19.48 23.40
C GLN A 37 -3.95 19.20 22.09
N SER A 38 -3.68 17.93 21.74
CA SER A 38 -2.93 17.59 20.52
C SER A 38 -3.72 17.79 19.23
N GLY A 39 -5.02 18.07 19.32
CA GLY A 39 -5.92 18.19 18.16
C GLY A 39 -6.28 16.85 17.50
N VAL A 40 -5.93 15.72 18.12
CA VAL A 40 -6.35 14.39 17.66
C VAL A 40 -7.75 14.14 18.20
N ASP A 41 -8.73 14.05 17.31
CA ASP A 41 -10.13 13.79 17.64
C ASP A 41 -10.72 12.78 16.66
N TRP A 42 -10.45 11.50 16.90
CA TRP A 42 -10.92 10.41 16.04
C TRP A 42 -12.33 9.97 16.47
N SER A 43 -13.23 9.92 15.49
CA SER A 43 -14.55 9.32 15.66
C SER A 43 -14.46 7.79 15.64
N ALA A 44 -15.55 7.12 16.04
CA ALA A 44 -15.67 5.67 15.88
C ALA A 44 -15.50 5.22 14.42
N GLY A 45 -15.89 6.05 13.45
CA GLY A 45 -15.71 5.78 12.02
C GLY A 45 -14.24 5.75 11.61
N ASP A 46 -13.41 6.64 12.15
CA ASP A 46 -11.97 6.69 11.86
C ASP A 46 -11.25 5.45 12.38
N PHE A 47 -11.62 4.99 13.58
CA PHE A 47 -11.11 3.73 14.13
C PHE A 47 -11.52 2.53 13.29
N LEU A 48 -12.77 2.46 12.85
CA LEU A 48 -13.25 1.38 12.00
C LEU A 48 -12.52 1.37 10.65
N PHE A 49 -12.34 2.55 10.03
CA PHE A 49 -11.60 2.68 8.78
C PHE A 49 -10.14 2.24 8.93
N ALA A 50 -9.44 2.72 9.96
CA ALA A 50 -8.06 2.35 10.22
C ALA A 50 -7.91 0.84 10.50
N ALA A 51 -8.82 0.26 11.28
CA ALA A 51 -8.85 -1.17 11.57
C ALA A 51 -9.07 -2.00 10.30
N ALA A 52 -10.01 -1.59 9.44
CA ALA A 52 -10.28 -2.26 8.17
C ALA A 52 -9.06 -2.17 7.23
N LEU A 53 -8.48 -0.97 7.07
CA LEU A 53 -7.32 -0.75 6.21
C LEU A 53 -6.11 -1.57 6.67
N LEU A 54 -5.75 -1.47 7.95
CA LEU A 54 -4.61 -2.23 8.51
C LEU A 54 -4.88 -3.73 8.52
N GLY A 55 -6.13 -4.15 8.73
CA GLY A 55 -6.54 -5.56 8.64
C GLY A 55 -6.35 -6.13 7.24
N VAL A 56 -6.75 -5.40 6.19
CA VAL A 56 -6.53 -5.79 4.79
C VAL A 56 -5.04 -5.86 4.47
N ILE A 57 -4.26 -4.85 4.87
CA ILE A 57 -2.80 -4.83 4.67
C ILE A 57 -2.16 -6.06 5.35
N GLY A 58 -2.43 -6.27 6.63
CA GLY A 58 -1.88 -7.39 7.41
C GLY A 58 -2.25 -8.74 6.83
N LEU A 59 -3.52 -8.93 6.47
CA LEU A 59 -3.99 -10.17 5.84
C LEU A 59 -3.29 -10.43 4.50
N MET A 60 -3.18 -9.43 3.64
CA MET A 60 -2.55 -9.60 2.32
C MET A 60 -1.05 -9.87 2.43
N LEU A 61 -0.35 -9.25 3.39
CA LEU A 61 1.05 -9.54 3.65
C LEU A 61 1.26 -10.94 4.23
N GLU A 62 0.40 -11.39 5.15
CA GLU A 62 0.44 -12.78 5.62
C GLU A 62 0.22 -13.77 4.48
N LEU A 63 -0.79 -13.52 3.65
CA LEU A 63 -1.09 -14.35 2.49
C LEU A 63 0.05 -14.38 1.48
N ALA A 64 0.80 -13.28 1.36
CA ALA A 64 1.96 -13.21 0.48
C ALA A 64 3.15 -14.00 1.03
N VAL A 65 3.46 -13.87 2.32
CA VAL A 65 4.52 -14.66 2.97
C VAL A 65 4.21 -16.15 2.92
N ARG A 66 2.95 -16.55 3.09
CA ARG A 66 2.54 -17.98 3.00
C ARG A 66 2.64 -18.56 1.60
N ARG A 67 2.55 -17.73 0.55
CA ARG A 67 2.67 -18.15 -0.85
C ARG A 67 4.10 -18.06 -1.40
N ALA A 68 5.03 -17.51 -0.62
CA ALA A 68 6.37 -17.23 -1.07
C ALA A 68 7.18 -18.52 -1.25
N HIS A 69 7.73 -18.72 -2.45
CA HIS A 69 8.77 -19.71 -2.72
C HIS A 69 10.18 -19.09 -2.76
N ASP A 70 10.25 -17.76 -2.81
CA ASP A 70 11.45 -16.95 -2.84
C ASP A 70 11.19 -15.62 -2.12
N TRP A 71 12.23 -14.83 -1.88
CA TRP A 71 12.10 -13.52 -1.21
C TRP A 71 11.47 -12.44 -2.10
N ALA A 72 11.56 -12.52 -3.42
CA ALA A 72 11.05 -11.49 -4.30
C ALA A 72 9.51 -11.38 -4.22
N TYR A 73 8.79 -12.49 -4.02
CA TYR A 73 7.33 -12.46 -3.83
C TYR A 73 6.88 -11.60 -2.63
N PRO A 74 7.30 -11.87 -1.38
CA PRO A 74 6.85 -11.10 -0.22
C PRO A 74 7.34 -9.65 -0.25
N PHE A 75 8.54 -9.38 -0.76
CA PHE A 75 9.00 -7.99 -0.95
C PHE A 75 8.19 -7.26 -2.04
N GLY A 76 7.84 -7.94 -3.14
CA GLY A 76 6.95 -7.39 -4.16
C GLY A 76 5.56 -7.05 -3.60
N ALA A 77 5.01 -7.94 -2.77
CA ALA A 77 3.75 -7.70 -2.07
C ALA A 77 3.86 -6.54 -1.07
N LEU A 78 4.93 -6.49 -0.28
CA LEU A 78 5.19 -5.40 0.67
C LEU A 78 5.21 -4.04 -0.04
N ILE A 79 5.97 -3.93 -1.14
CA ILE A 79 6.04 -2.69 -1.91
C ILE A 79 4.68 -2.37 -2.53
N GLY A 80 4.02 -3.31 -3.21
CA GLY A 80 2.74 -3.06 -3.88
C GLY A 80 1.61 -2.66 -2.92
N ILE A 81 1.46 -3.40 -1.82
CA ILE A 81 0.45 -3.13 -0.78
C ILE A 81 0.77 -1.82 -0.06
N GLY A 82 2.03 -1.60 0.32
CA GLY A 82 2.47 -0.37 0.97
C GLY A 82 2.26 0.86 0.09
N THR A 83 2.55 0.74 -1.21
CA THR A 83 2.32 1.81 -2.20
C THR A 83 0.84 2.16 -2.26
N GLY A 84 -0.05 1.16 -2.35
CA GLY A 84 -1.49 1.40 -2.38
C GLY A 84 -2.04 2.00 -1.10
N ALA A 85 -1.57 1.55 0.06
CA ALA A 85 -1.93 2.11 1.36
C ALA A 85 -1.51 3.59 1.49
N LEU A 86 -0.25 3.90 1.13
CA LEU A 86 0.26 5.27 1.13
C LEU A 86 -0.54 6.18 0.20
N MET A 87 -0.93 5.69 -0.98
CA MET A 87 -1.78 6.45 -1.90
C MET A 87 -3.15 6.76 -1.31
N ILE A 88 -3.82 5.75 -0.75
CA ILE A 88 -5.14 5.92 -0.12
C ILE A 88 -5.05 6.93 1.02
N LEU A 89 -4.08 6.75 1.92
CA LEU A 89 -3.90 7.64 3.07
C LEU A 89 -3.57 9.08 2.65
N SER A 90 -2.63 9.25 1.70
CA SER A 90 -2.25 10.59 1.23
C SER A 90 -3.43 11.29 0.56
N ASN A 91 -4.19 10.59 -0.28
CA ASN A 91 -5.30 11.17 -1.00
C ASN A 91 -6.48 11.51 -0.08
N LEU A 92 -6.77 10.67 0.92
CA LEU A 92 -7.84 10.94 1.89
C LEU A 92 -7.47 12.01 2.93
N ALA A 93 -6.19 12.16 3.26
CA ALA A 93 -5.74 13.11 4.28
C ALA A 93 -5.70 14.55 3.77
N VAL A 94 -5.09 14.77 2.61
CA VAL A 94 -4.78 16.12 2.12
C VAL A 94 -5.23 16.39 0.68
N GLY A 95 -5.77 15.38 -0.01
CA GLY A 95 -5.89 15.42 -1.46
C GLY A 95 -4.52 15.30 -2.12
N TYR A 96 -4.36 14.33 -3.02
CA TYR A 96 -3.02 13.99 -3.51
C TYR A 96 -2.42 15.09 -4.41
N ILE A 97 -3.22 15.67 -5.32
CA ILE A 97 -2.82 16.76 -6.22
C ILE A 97 -3.62 18.03 -5.90
N GLY A 98 -2.90 19.15 -5.82
CA GLY A 98 -3.47 20.49 -5.61
C GLY A 98 -4.14 20.62 -4.24
N ASP A 99 -5.36 21.16 -4.23
CA ASP A 99 -6.19 21.32 -3.04
C ASP A 99 -7.10 20.12 -2.75
N GLY A 100 -6.92 19.02 -3.49
CA GLY A 100 -7.75 17.82 -3.37
C GLY A 100 -9.04 17.83 -4.18
N SER A 101 -9.52 18.99 -4.64
CA SER A 101 -10.80 19.11 -5.37
C SER A 101 -10.73 18.59 -6.81
N ALA A 102 -9.53 18.45 -7.36
CA ALA A 102 -9.32 18.01 -8.73
C ALA A 102 -9.85 16.58 -8.97
N PRO A 103 -10.67 16.33 -10.01
CA PRO A 103 -11.19 15.00 -10.31
C PRO A 103 -10.13 13.91 -10.51
N ILE A 104 -8.90 14.31 -10.85
CA ILE A 104 -7.76 13.40 -10.99
C ILE A 104 -7.43 12.64 -9.70
N ASN A 105 -7.74 13.22 -8.53
CA ASN A 105 -7.56 12.57 -7.23
C ASN A 105 -8.46 11.32 -7.09
N LEU A 106 -9.63 11.29 -7.72
CA LEU A 106 -10.47 10.09 -7.77
C LEU A 106 -9.82 8.98 -8.61
N VAL A 107 -9.19 9.34 -9.73
CA VAL A 107 -8.46 8.37 -10.56
C VAL A 107 -7.27 7.81 -9.79
N LEU A 108 -6.50 8.68 -9.12
CA LEU A 108 -5.36 8.27 -8.30
C LEU A 108 -5.82 7.37 -7.14
N LEU A 109 -6.94 7.67 -6.49
CA LEU A 109 -7.53 6.82 -5.45
C LEU A 109 -8.02 5.47 -5.99
N ALA A 110 -8.52 5.42 -7.23
CA ALA A 110 -9.03 4.20 -7.85
C ALA A 110 -7.92 3.19 -8.21
N ILE A 111 -6.72 3.67 -8.58
CA ILE A 111 -5.59 2.79 -8.97
C ILE A 111 -5.31 1.68 -7.94
N PRO A 112 -5.05 1.97 -6.64
CA PRO A 112 -4.74 0.92 -5.67
C PRO A 112 -5.93 0.00 -5.40
N VAL A 113 -7.16 0.51 -5.45
CA VAL A 113 -8.38 -0.30 -5.27
C VAL A 113 -8.54 -1.29 -6.42
N VAL A 114 -8.41 -0.83 -7.66
CA VAL A 114 -8.48 -1.68 -8.86
C VAL A 114 -7.34 -2.70 -8.88
N ALA A 115 -6.11 -2.29 -8.53
CA ALA A 115 -4.97 -3.19 -8.44
C ALA A 115 -5.17 -4.28 -7.39
N LEU A 116 -5.73 -3.94 -6.22
CA LEU A 116 -6.06 -4.91 -5.17
C LEU A 116 -7.12 -5.91 -5.64
N VAL A 117 -8.25 -5.43 -6.19
CA VAL A 117 -9.33 -6.28 -6.70
C VAL A 117 -8.82 -7.19 -7.82
N ALA A 118 -8.08 -6.65 -8.79
CA ALA A 118 -7.47 -7.43 -9.85
C ALA A 118 -6.53 -8.51 -9.30
N SER A 119 -5.73 -8.18 -8.29
CA SER A 119 -4.79 -9.12 -7.65
C SER A 119 -5.52 -10.29 -6.98
N ILE A 120 -6.66 -10.02 -6.34
CA ILE A 120 -7.54 -11.04 -5.76
C ILE A 120 -8.14 -11.91 -6.88
N CYS A 121 -8.70 -11.30 -7.93
CA CYS A 121 -9.32 -12.01 -9.05
C CYS A 121 -8.34 -12.94 -9.80
N VAL A 122 -7.05 -12.58 -9.87
CA VAL A 122 -6.04 -13.43 -10.52
C VAL A 122 -5.42 -14.48 -9.60
N GLY A 123 -5.84 -14.54 -8.33
CA GLY A 123 -5.41 -15.51 -7.34
C GLY A 123 -3.97 -15.31 -6.84
N GLY A 124 -3.41 -14.11 -6.98
CA GLY A 124 -2.06 -13.80 -6.51
C GLY A 124 -0.92 -14.50 -7.28
N LYS A 125 -1.14 -14.96 -8.51
CA LYS A 125 -0.07 -15.58 -9.32
C LYS A 125 1.00 -14.56 -9.69
N ALA A 126 2.27 -14.84 -9.37
CA ALA A 126 3.38 -13.89 -9.51
C ALA A 126 3.46 -13.21 -10.89
N GLY A 127 3.43 -13.99 -11.98
CA GLY A 127 3.43 -13.43 -13.34
C GLY A 127 2.25 -12.49 -13.64
N ARG A 128 1.06 -12.76 -13.10
CA ARG A 128 -0.12 -11.89 -13.26
C ARG A 128 -0.04 -10.65 -12.38
N LEU A 129 0.47 -10.79 -11.15
CA LEU A 129 0.74 -9.65 -10.27
C LEU A 129 1.76 -8.69 -10.90
N ALA A 130 2.79 -9.22 -11.56
CA ALA A 130 3.76 -8.39 -12.27
C ALA A 130 3.10 -7.50 -13.35
N VAL A 131 2.13 -8.04 -14.09
CA VAL A 131 1.35 -7.28 -15.08
C VAL A 131 0.47 -6.23 -14.39
N ILE A 132 -0.25 -6.61 -13.33
CA ILE A 132 -1.13 -5.67 -12.60
C ILE A 132 -0.32 -4.51 -12.03
N MET A 133 0.83 -4.77 -11.40
CA MET A 133 1.70 -3.72 -10.86
C MET A 133 2.25 -2.82 -11.98
N ALA A 134 2.60 -3.38 -13.14
CA ALA A 134 3.05 -2.57 -14.29
C ALA A 134 1.92 -1.70 -14.87
N LEU A 135 0.70 -2.22 -14.93
CA LEU A 135 -0.48 -1.45 -15.35
C LEU A 135 -0.82 -0.36 -14.34
N ALA A 136 -0.68 -0.62 -13.03
CA ALA A 136 -0.81 0.40 -11.99
C ALA A 136 0.26 1.49 -12.14
N ALA A 137 1.51 1.12 -12.42
CA ALA A 137 2.58 2.08 -12.71
C ALA A 137 2.25 2.96 -13.92
N LEU A 138 1.77 2.36 -15.02
CA LEU A 138 1.38 3.08 -16.23
C LEU A 138 0.20 4.02 -15.98
N ALA A 139 -0.86 3.54 -15.33
CA ALA A 139 -2.02 4.35 -14.98
C ALA A 139 -1.62 5.53 -14.08
N HIS A 140 -0.74 5.29 -13.10
CA HIS A 140 -0.23 6.32 -12.21
C HIS A 140 0.64 7.33 -12.96
N ALA A 141 1.49 6.90 -13.91
CA ALA A 141 2.29 7.81 -14.72
C ALA A 141 1.42 8.72 -15.60
N ILE A 142 0.36 8.17 -16.22
CA ILE A 142 -0.59 8.94 -17.02
C ILE A 142 -1.34 9.94 -16.15
N ALA A 143 -1.89 9.49 -15.02
CA ALA A 143 -2.62 10.35 -14.09
C ALA A 143 -1.71 11.46 -13.53
N GLY A 144 -0.47 11.12 -13.16
CA GLY A 144 0.53 12.07 -12.69
C GLY A 144 0.94 13.09 -13.74
N ALA A 145 1.10 12.69 -15.01
CA ALA A 145 1.39 13.62 -16.11
C ALA A 145 0.24 14.61 -16.37
N ILE A 146 -1.01 14.17 -16.20
CA ILE A 146 -2.19 15.05 -16.28
C ILE A 146 -2.18 16.02 -15.09
N GLY A 147 -1.98 15.50 -13.88
CA GLY A 147 -1.98 16.28 -12.65
C GLY A 147 -0.80 17.26 -12.52
N TYR A 148 0.34 16.96 -13.15
CA TYR A 148 1.50 17.85 -13.22
C TYR A 148 1.16 19.24 -13.78
N ARG A 149 0.19 19.32 -14.70
CA ARG A 149 -0.30 20.57 -15.28
C ARG A 149 -1.10 21.42 -14.29
N GLN A 150 -1.58 20.82 -13.20
CA GLN A 150 -2.37 21.46 -12.15
C GLN A 150 -1.50 21.84 -10.95
N ASP A 151 -0.61 20.93 -10.55
CA ASP A 151 0.41 21.19 -9.54
C ASP A 151 1.68 20.41 -9.88
N THR A 152 2.71 21.18 -10.24
CA THR A 152 4.02 20.65 -10.62
C THR A 152 4.69 19.88 -9.49
N ARG A 153 4.54 20.31 -8.23
CA ARG A 153 5.26 19.70 -7.11
C ARG A 153 4.70 18.32 -6.78
N THR A 154 3.38 18.22 -6.61
CA THR A 154 2.72 16.93 -6.34
C THR A 154 2.71 16.02 -7.55
N GLY A 155 2.64 16.59 -8.77
CA GLY A 155 2.83 15.86 -10.02
C GLY A 155 4.20 15.18 -10.11
N LEU A 156 5.29 15.81 -9.67
CA LEU A 156 6.62 15.16 -9.64
C LEU A 156 6.69 14.04 -8.61
N ILE A 157 6.02 14.18 -7.46
CA ILE A 157 5.96 13.17 -6.41
C ILE A 157 5.33 11.85 -6.90
N THR A 158 4.44 11.90 -7.90
CA THR A 158 3.89 10.68 -8.53
C THR A 158 4.94 9.76 -9.13
N LEU A 159 6.10 10.28 -9.54
CA LEU A 159 7.19 9.46 -10.09
C LEU A 159 7.72 8.45 -9.05
N VAL A 160 7.66 8.81 -7.76
CA VAL A 160 8.02 7.89 -6.67
C VAL A 160 7.07 6.70 -6.66
N PHE A 161 5.76 6.93 -6.76
CA PHE A 161 4.77 5.86 -6.80
C PHE A 161 4.88 5.02 -8.07
N VAL A 162 5.14 5.63 -9.23
CA VAL A 162 5.44 4.91 -10.48
C VAL A 162 6.65 3.98 -10.29
N ALA A 163 7.72 4.47 -9.65
CA ALA A 163 8.90 3.67 -9.36
C ALA A 163 8.61 2.52 -8.38
N LEU A 164 7.79 2.75 -7.36
CA LEU A 164 7.39 1.72 -6.40
C LEU A 164 6.53 0.63 -7.06
N TRP A 165 5.51 1.00 -7.84
CA TRP A 165 4.72 0.04 -8.63
C TRP A 165 5.59 -0.76 -9.60
N SER A 166 6.53 -0.10 -10.27
CA SER A 166 7.47 -0.75 -11.19
C SER A 166 8.41 -1.71 -10.46
N SER A 167 8.86 -1.35 -9.25
CA SER A 167 9.71 -2.20 -8.41
C SER A 167 8.95 -3.46 -7.95
N ALA A 168 7.70 -3.31 -7.52
CA ALA A 168 6.83 -4.45 -7.21
C ALA A 168 6.64 -5.35 -8.45
N ALA A 169 6.41 -4.74 -9.62
CA ALA A 169 6.27 -5.47 -10.88
C ALA A 169 7.53 -6.30 -11.22
N ALA A 170 8.72 -5.71 -11.03
CA ALA A 170 10.00 -6.38 -11.28
C ALA A 170 10.21 -7.56 -10.33
N LEU A 171 9.87 -7.40 -9.04
CA LEU A 171 9.99 -8.46 -8.03
C LEU A 171 9.03 -9.63 -8.31
N PHE A 172 7.77 -9.35 -8.64
CA PHE A 172 6.83 -10.41 -9.02
C PHE A 172 7.22 -11.12 -10.31
N ARG A 173 7.79 -10.40 -11.28
CA ARG A 173 8.33 -11.01 -12.51
C ARG A 173 9.51 -11.92 -12.22
N LYS A 174 10.37 -11.54 -11.28
CA LYS A 174 11.50 -12.36 -10.83
C LYS A 174 11.01 -13.64 -10.15
N SER A 175 9.99 -13.56 -9.30
CA SER A 175 9.41 -14.73 -8.61
C SER A 175 8.66 -15.67 -9.55
N GLY A 176 8.12 -15.17 -10.66
CA GLY A 176 7.41 -15.99 -11.66
C GLY A 176 8.31 -16.68 -12.69
N ARG A 177 9.64 -16.57 -12.58
CA ARG A 177 10.63 -17.21 -13.46
C ARG A 177 11.25 -18.40 -12.75
#